data_AF-A0AAX4L4Y1-F1
#
_entry.id   AF-A0AAX4L4Y1-F1
#
_cell.length_a   1.000
_cell.length_b   1.000
_cell.length_c   1.000
_cell.angle_alpha   90.00
_cell.angle_beta   90.00
_cell.angle_gamma   90.00
#
_symmetry.space_group_name_H-M   'P 1'
#
loop_
_entity.id
_entity.type
_entity.pdbx_description
1 polymer ?
#
loop_
_entity_poly.entity_id
_entity_poly.type
_entity_poly.pdbx_seq_one_letter_code
_entity_poly.pdbx_strand_id
1 'polypeptide(L)'
;MSDKQEVSIFLDTPAKLLVALFELGGRANIRKLAEKLSKEYGTSFTSVYNTLYLLEKEGFLTIRREGRERIIELTDRGKTIAGKLAILMSELIETLAF
;
A
#
# COMPACT_ATOMS: atom_id res chain seq x y z
N MET A 1 2.40 -15.58 -14.17
CA MET A 1 2.52 -14.37 -13.32
C MET A 1 1.75 -14.66 -12.03
N SER A 2 1.97 -13.94 -10.93
CA SER A 2 1.16 -14.19 -9.71
C SER A 2 -0.23 -13.57 -9.89
N ASP A 3 -1.30 -14.21 -9.42
CA ASP A 3 -2.68 -13.70 -9.51
C ASP A 3 -2.82 -12.27 -8.95
N LYS A 4 -2.03 -11.92 -7.92
CA LYS A 4 -1.94 -10.55 -7.38
C LYS A 4 -1.42 -9.53 -8.41
N GLN A 5 -0.53 -9.93 -9.32
CA GLN A 5 0.00 -9.04 -10.36
C GLN A 5 -1.04 -8.77 -11.45
N GLU A 6 -1.87 -9.75 -11.80
CA GLU A 6 -2.95 -9.59 -12.77
C GLU A 6 -4.05 -8.66 -12.23
N VAL A 7 -4.46 -8.84 -10.97
CA VAL A 7 -5.41 -7.96 -10.29
C VAL A 7 -4.85 -6.55 -10.03
N SER A 8 -3.52 -6.42 -9.96
CA SER A 8 -2.89 -5.13 -9.70
C SER A 8 -3.16 -4.08 -10.77
N ILE A 9 -3.53 -4.45 -12.00
CA ILE A 9 -3.83 -3.49 -13.07
C ILE A 9 -5.05 -2.62 -12.73
N PHE A 10 -5.93 -3.10 -11.85
CA PHE A 10 -7.17 -2.42 -11.49
C PHE A 10 -7.00 -1.39 -10.35
N LEU A 11 -5.83 -1.36 -9.71
CA LEU A 11 -5.57 -0.43 -8.61
C LEU A 11 -4.51 0.61 -8.98
N ASP A 12 -4.83 1.88 -8.72
CA ASP A 12 -3.87 2.96 -8.76
C ASP A 12 -2.83 2.83 -7.62
N THR A 13 -1.68 3.48 -7.81
CA THR A 13 -0.57 3.47 -6.84
C THR A 13 -0.97 3.83 -5.40
N PRO A 14 -1.87 4.80 -5.13
CA PRO A 14 -2.34 5.09 -3.78
C PRO A 14 -3.05 3.91 -3.12
N ALA A 15 -3.92 3.20 -3.85
CA ALA A 15 -4.64 2.05 -3.32
C ALA A 15 -3.69 0.88 -3.03
N LYS A 16 -2.77 0.59 -3.95
CA LYS A 16 -1.69 -0.40 -3.76
C LYS A 16 -0.87 -0.12 -2.51
N LEU A 17 -0.53 1.15 -2.27
CA LEU A 17 0.24 1.56 -1.09
C LEU A 17 -0.53 1.30 0.20
N LEU A 18 -1.80 1.72 0.27
CA LEU A 18 -2.64 1.50 1.43
C LEU A 18 -2.80 0.01 1.76
N VAL A 19 -3.09 -0.81 0.75
CA VAL A 19 -3.21 -2.26 0.93
C VAL A 19 -1.89 -2.88 1.38
N ALA A 20 -0.78 -2.54 0.72
CA ALA A 20 0.53 -3.08 1.09
C ALA A 20 0.94 -2.70 2.52
N LEU A 21 0.65 -1.46 2.96
CA LEU A 21 0.92 -1.03 4.33
C LEU A 21 -0.02 -1.71 5.34
N PHE A 22 -1.28 -1.95 4.97
CA PHE A 22 -2.23 -2.70 5.80
C PHE A 22 -1.80 -4.16 6.00
N GLU A 23 -1.39 -4.85 4.94
CA GLU A 23 -0.83 -6.21 5.00
C GLU A 23 0.43 -6.30 5.88
N LEU A 24 1.17 -5.19 6.01
CA LEU A 24 2.33 -5.08 6.92
C LEU A 24 1.95 -4.79 8.38
N GLY A 25 0.66 -4.84 8.73
CA GLY A 25 0.17 -4.52 10.08
C GLY A 25 -0.11 -3.04 10.29
N GLY A 26 -0.19 -2.24 9.22
CA GLY A 26 -0.51 -0.82 9.26
C GLY A 26 0.65 0.09 9.66
N ARG A 27 1.85 -0.45 9.89
CA ARG A 27 3.06 0.32 10.23
C ARG A 27 4.30 -0.33 9.61
N ALA A 28 5.12 0.47 8.93
CA ALA A 28 6.38 0.00 8.35
C ALA A 28 7.37 1.15 8.14
N ASN A 29 8.66 0.84 8.02
CA ASN A 29 9.59 1.82 7.48
C ASN A 29 9.38 1.97 5.95
N ILE A 30 9.72 3.16 5.41
CA ILE A 30 9.52 3.45 3.98
C ILE A 30 10.21 2.41 3.09
N ARG A 31 11.42 1.97 3.47
CA ARG A 31 12.20 1.02 2.66
C ARG A 31 11.47 -0.31 2.48
N LYS A 32 10.99 -0.90 3.59
CA LYS A 32 10.25 -2.16 3.60
C LYS A 32 8.96 -2.06 2.78
N LEU A 33 8.25 -0.93 2.89
CA LEU A 33 7.04 -0.71 2.09
C LEU A 33 7.37 -0.60 0.60
N ALA A 34 8.41 0.16 0.23
CA ALA A 34 8.81 0.33 -1.15
C ALA A 34 9.32 -0.99 -1.79
N GLU A 35 10.07 -1.80 -1.04
CA GLU A 35 10.50 -3.13 -1.47
C GLU A 35 9.30 -4.05 -1.75
N LYS A 36 8.32 -4.08 -0.85
CA LYS A 36 7.07 -4.84 -1.04
C LYS A 36 6.33 -4.37 -2.29
N LEU A 37 6.18 -3.05 -2.47
CA LEU A 37 5.47 -2.47 -3.61
C LEU A 37 6.16 -2.74 -4.95
N SER A 38 7.49 -2.68 -4.98
CA SER A 38 8.28 -3.01 -6.16
C SER A 38 8.12 -4.50 -6.52
N LYS A 39 8.23 -5.39 -5.54
CA LYS A 39 8.15 -6.84 -5.75
C LYS A 39 6.76 -7.31 -6.17
N GLU A 40 5.70 -6.79 -5.54
CA GLU A 40 4.33 -7.28 -5.75
C GLU A 40 3.61 -6.54 -6.88
N TYR A 41 3.91 -5.26 -7.10
CA TYR A 41 3.16 -4.40 -8.00
C TYR A 41 4.02 -3.67 -9.04
N GLY A 42 5.33 -3.96 -9.12
CA GLY A 42 6.23 -3.31 -10.09
C GLY A 42 6.33 -1.79 -9.93
N THR A 43 6.00 -1.26 -8.74
CA THR A 43 5.93 0.19 -8.52
C THR A 43 7.32 0.77 -8.31
N SER A 44 7.64 1.87 -9.01
CA SER A 44 8.93 2.56 -8.86
C SER A 44 9.03 3.30 -7.52
N PHE A 45 10.24 3.35 -6.95
CA PHE A 45 10.50 4.05 -5.68
C PHE A 45 10.05 5.51 -5.72
N THR A 46 10.31 6.24 -6.80
CA THR A 46 9.87 7.64 -6.97
C THR A 46 8.35 7.77 -6.85
N SER A 47 7.59 6.86 -7.47
CA SER A 47 6.13 6.85 -7.39
C SER A 47 5.65 6.62 -5.96
N VAL A 48 6.33 5.78 -5.19
CA VAL A 48 6.02 5.54 -3.77
C VAL A 48 6.16 6.83 -2.96
N TYR A 49 7.25 7.58 -3.10
CA TYR A 49 7.46 8.81 -2.35
C TYR A 49 6.41 9.90 -2.64
N ASN A 50 6.07 10.11 -3.91
CA ASN A 50 5.03 11.07 -4.30
C ASN A 50 3.66 10.67 -3.72
N THR A 51 3.36 9.37 -3.77
CA THR A 51 2.10 8.82 -3.25
C THR A 51 2.01 8.92 -1.74
N LEU A 52 3.12 8.68 -1.02
CA LEU A 52 3.18 8.82 0.43
C LEU A 52 2.83 10.24 0.87
N TYR A 53 3.40 11.25 0.20
CA TYR A 53 3.12 12.65 0.52
C TYR A 53 1.65 13.02 0.28
N LEU A 54 1.06 12.53 -0.82
CA LEU A 54 -0.36 12.72 -1.10
C LEU A 54 -1.23 12.08 0.00
N LEU A 55 -0.99 10.82 0.34
CA LEU A 55 -1.78 10.09 1.33
C LEU A 55 -1.63 10.65 2.76
N GLU A 56 -0.46 11.19 3.09
CA GLU A 56 -0.25 11.93 4.33
C GLU A 56 -1.10 13.20 4.38
N LYS A 57 -1.04 14.01 3.32
CA LYS A 57 -1.81 15.25 3.20
C LYS A 57 -3.32 15.01 3.30
N GLU A 58 -3.80 13.91 2.73
CA GLU A 58 -5.21 13.51 2.77
C GLU A 58 -5.61 12.81 4.09
N GLY A 59 -4.65 12.59 5.01
CA GLY A 59 -4.91 12.06 6.35
C GLY A 59 -5.14 10.56 6.41
N PHE A 60 -4.70 9.79 5.41
CA PHE A 60 -4.77 8.33 5.43
C PHE A 60 -3.59 7.67 6.16
N LEU A 61 -2.47 8.37 6.24
CA LEU A 61 -1.29 7.90 6.95
C LEU A 61 -0.57 9.06 7.64
N THR A 62 0.38 8.72 8.48
CA THR A 62 1.33 9.67 9.08
C THR A 62 2.74 9.19 8.82
N ILE A 63 3.67 10.13 8.62
CA ILE A 63 5.09 9.85 8.44
C ILE A 63 5.85 10.48 9.61
N ARG A 64 6.59 9.66 10.35
CA ARG A 64 7.41 10.09 11.49
C ARG A 64 8.84 9.68 11.30
N ARG A 65 9.76 10.42 11.91
CA ARG A 65 11.17 10.07 11.93
C ARG A 65 11.52 9.40 13.24
N GLU A 66 12.01 8.18 13.17
CA GLU A 66 12.53 7.43 14.33
C GLU A 66 14.03 7.20 14.10
N GLY A 67 14.85 8.08 14.68
CA GLY A 67 16.29 8.12 14.43
C GLY A 67 16.64 8.42 12.97
N ARG A 68 17.27 7.45 12.30
CA ARG A 68 17.63 7.55 10.87
C ARG A 68 16.52 7.04 9.94
N GLU A 69 15.47 6.43 10.48
CA GLU A 69 14.41 5.83 9.68
C GLU A 69 13.19 6.75 9.57
N ARG A 70 12.47 6.59 8.46
CA ARG A 70 11.13 7.14 8.28
C ARG A 70 10.12 6.02 8.43
N ILE A 71 9.28 6.16 9.45
CA ILE A 71 8.21 5.23 9.78
C ILE A 71 6.91 5.79 9.25
N ILE A 72 6.16 4.94 8.56
CA ILE A 72 4.84 5.24 8.02
C ILE A 72 3.83 4.43 8.83
N GLU A 73 2.73 5.06 9.22
CA GLU A 73 1.65 4.41 9.93
C GLU A 73 0.29 4.85 9.39
N LEU A 74 -0.63 3.89 9.19
CA LEU A 74 -2.00 4.19 8.81
C LEU A 74 -2.75 4.89 9.95
N THR A 75 -3.50 5.94 9.61
CA THR A 75 -4.51 6.50 10.52
C THR A 75 -5.69 5.54 10.64
N ASP A 76 -6.62 5.77 11.57
CA ASP A 76 -7.83 4.95 11.67
C ASP A 76 -8.68 5.00 10.38
N ARG A 77 -8.72 6.18 9.75
CA ARG A 77 -9.31 6.35 8.41
C ARG A 77 -8.58 5.53 7.36
N GLY A 78 -7.24 5.56 7.39
CA GLY A 78 -6.38 4.76 6.52
C GLY A 78 -6.61 3.26 6.66
N LYS A 79 -6.63 2.75 7.89
CA LYS A 79 -6.90 1.33 8.20
C LYS A 79 -8.25 0.88 7.66
N THR A 80 -9.29 1.70 7.87
CA THR A 80 -10.65 1.40 7.39
C THR A 80 -10.70 1.28 5.87
N ILE A 81 -10.13 2.23 5.15
CA ILE A 81 -10.11 2.22 3.68
C ILE A 81 -9.22 1.10 3.15
N ALA A 82 -8.02 0.94 3.71
CA ALA A 82 -7.10 -0.09 3.28
C ALA A 82 -7.67 -1.51 3.49
N GLY A 83 -8.36 -1.75 4.60
CA GLY A 83 -9.04 -3.03 4.85
C GLY A 83 -10.14 -3.31 3.83
N LYS A 84 -10.98 -2.31 3.49
CA LYS A 84 -12.00 -2.46 2.44
C LYS A 84 -11.38 -2.76 1.08
N LEU A 85 -10.31 -2.06 0.73
CA LEU A 85 -9.56 -2.31 -0.51
C LEU A 85 -8.95 -3.71 -0.55
N ALA A 86 -8.40 -4.18 0.58
CA ALA A 86 -7.82 -5.52 0.67
C ALA A 86 -8.87 -6.62 0.46
N ILE A 87 -10.06 -6.46 1.05
CA ILE A 87 -11.18 -7.40 0.84
C ILE A 87 -11.59 -7.42 -0.64
N LEU A 88 -11.81 -6.24 -1.24
CA LEU A 88 -12.16 -6.13 -2.66
C LEU A 88 -11.12 -6.77 -3.57
N MET A 89 -9.83 -6.63 -3.25
CA MET A 89 -8.76 -7.29 -3.99
C MET A 89 -8.84 -8.81 -3.88
N SER A 90 -9.07 -9.34 -2.68
CA SER A 90 -9.21 -10.78 -2.46
C SER A 90 -10.38 -11.35 -3.27
N GLU A 91 -11.55 -10.71 -3.22
CA GLU A 91 -12.73 -11.12 -3.98
C GLU A 91 -12.48 -11.10 -5.50
N LEU A 92 -11.74 -10.10 -6.00
CA LEU A 92 -11.41 -9.99 -7.42
C LEU A 92 -10.42 -11.08 -7.87
N ILE A 93 -9.44 -11.43 -7.01
CA ILE A 93 -8.51 -12.54 -7.26
C ILE A 93 -9.29 -13.86 -7.32
N GLU A 94 -10.18 -14.11 -6.37
CA GLU A 94 -11.01 -15.33 -6.35
C GLU A 94 -11.90 -15.43 -7.59
N THR A 95 -12.42 -14.31 -8.08
CA THR A 95 -13.29 -14.29 -9.27
C THR A 95 -12.51 -14.57 -10.57
N LEU A 96 -11.25 -14.12 -10.67
CA LEU A 96 -10.41 -14.27 -11.86
C LEU A 96 -9.60 -15.57 -11.89
N ALA A 97 -9.57 -16.32 -10.78
CA ALA A 97 -8.90 -17.62 -10.70
C ALA A 97 -9.71 -18.78 -11.30
N PHE A 98 -10.87 -18.50 -11.89
CA PHE A 98 -11.73 -19.42 -12.66
C PHE A 98 -11.68 -19.11 -14.16
#